data_AF-A0AAW2HFC5-F1
#
_entry.id   AF-A0AAW2HFC5-F1
#
_cell.length_a   1.000
_cell.length_b   1.000
_cell.length_c   1.000
_cell.angle_alpha   90.00
_cell.angle_beta   90.00
_cell.angle_gamma   90.00
#
_symmetry.space_group_name_H-M   'P 1'
#
loop_
_entity.id
_entity.type
_entity.pdbx_description
1 polymer ?
#
loop_
_entity_poly.entity_id
_entity_poly.type
_entity_poly.pdbx_seq_one_letter_code
_entity_poly.pdbx_strand_id
1 'polypeptide(L)'
;MSRNQGLGLVVVIVMLVLYLAQAQGGALKRIPRGVRENPSTPEPSFCHRSTPCGWSVYAPFTRDIEYYMPNTCICREGLDCIRTENDISISAFVHMCRAKPDFTGKSF
;
A
#
# COMPACT_ATOMS: atom_id res chain seq x y z
N MET A 1 52.27 29.61 19.51
CA MET A 1 51.23 28.56 19.41
C MET A 1 49.92 29.20 18.98
N SER A 2 49.69 29.41 17.66
CA SER A 2 48.44 30.04 17.19
C SER A 2 48.11 29.66 15.73
N ARG A 3 48.30 28.38 15.36
CA ARG A 3 48.00 27.88 14.01
C ARG A 3 46.82 26.91 13.95
N ASN A 4 46.34 26.44 15.12
CA ASN A 4 45.25 25.46 15.23
C ASN A 4 43.88 26.06 15.59
N GLN A 5 43.80 27.35 15.94
CA GLN A 5 42.52 28.00 16.26
C GLN A 5 41.65 28.27 15.02
N GLY A 6 42.26 28.62 13.90
CA GLY A 6 41.53 28.83 12.64
C GLY A 6 40.97 27.53 12.04
N LEU A 7 41.70 26.41 12.21
CA LEU A 7 41.29 25.10 11.69
C LEU A 7 40.05 24.57 12.43
N GLY A 8 39.98 24.77 13.75
CA GLY A 8 38.82 24.39 14.56
C GLY A 8 37.55 25.15 14.14
N LEU A 9 37.67 26.46 13.88
CA LEU A 9 36.56 27.28 13.38
C LEU A 9 36.06 26.81 12.01
N VAL A 10 36.96 26.48 11.09
CA VAL A 10 36.59 25.97 9.76
C VAL A 10 35.84 24.64 9.88
N VAL A 11 36.29 23.73 10.75
CA VAL A 11 35.61 22.43 10.96
C VAL A 11 34.21 22.63 11.55
N VAL A 12 34.04 23.53 12.53
CA VAL A 12 32.72 23.83 13.12
C VAL A 12 31.77 24.43 12.10
N ILE A 13 32.25 25.35 11.25
CA ILE A 13 31.45 25.95 10.17
C ILE A 13 31.04 24.88 9.15
N VAL A 14 31.97 24.01 8.72
CA VAL A 14 31.68 22.92 7.77
C VAL A 14 30.63 21.97 8.36
N MET A 15 30.76 21.59 9.62
CA MET A 15 29.79 20.71 10.29
C MET A 15 28.41 21.38 10.42
N LEU A 16 28.33 22.66 10.78
CA LEU A 16 27.06 23.41 10.81
C LEU A 16 26.38 23.45 9.44
N VAL A 17 27.14 23.70 8.37
CA VAL A 17 26.61 23.69 7.00
C VAL A 17 26.08 22.31 6.61
N LEU A 18 26.80 21.24 6.96
CA LEU A 18 26.37 19.85 6.71
C LEU A 18 25.14 19.45 7.53
N TYR A 19 25.01 19.94 8.77
CA TYR A 19 23.80 19.75 9.58
C TYR A 19 22.59 20.46 8.98
N LEU A 20 22.76 21.71 8.52
CA LEU A 20 21.68 22.48 7.89
C LEU A 20 21.27 21.90 6.52
N ALA A 21 22.21 21.32 5.77
CA ALA A 21 21.92 20.69 4.47
C ALA A 21 21.04 19.43 4.59
N GLN A 22 21.07 18.72 5.73
CA GLN A 22 20.26 17.53 5.97
C GLN A 22 18.79 17.85 6.30
N ALA A 23 18.43 19.11 6.56
CA ALA A 23 17.07 19.52 6.90
C ALA A 23 16.11 19.61 5.69
N GLN A 24 16.59 19.35 4.46
CA GLN A 24 15.72 19.27 3.29
C GLN A 24 15.24 17.84 3.06
N GLY A 25 14.35 17.38 3.95
CA GLY A 25 13.48 16.24 3.67
C GLY A 25 12.70 16.52 2.40
N GLY A 26 12.91 15.69 1.38
CA GLY A 26 12.40 15.89 0.03
C GLY A 26 10.89 16.16 -0.02
N ALA A 27 10.52 17.32 -0.55
CA ALA A 27 9.16 17.59 -0.99
C ALA A 27 8.88 16.70 -2.22
N LEU A 28 8.35 15.50 -1.94
CA LEU A 28 7.87 14.58 -2.96
C LEU A 28 6.67 15.25 -3.65
N LYS A 29 6.93 15.89 -4.80
CA LYS A 29 5.92 16.54 -5.64
C LYS A 29 4.95 15.45 -6.09
N ARG A 30 3.80 15.33 -5.40
CA ARG A 30 2.67 14.50 -5.86
C ARG A 30 2.32 14.98 -7.26
N ILE A 31 2.64 14.19 -8.27
CA ILE A 31 2.13 14.37 -9.62
C ILE A 31 0.66 13.93 -9.57
N PRO A 32 -0.33 14.82 -9.74
CA PRO A 32 -1.68 14.37 -9.98
C PRO A 32 -1.68 13.67 -11.33
N ARG A 33 -1.89 12.35 -11.33
CA ARG A 33 -2.19 11.62 -12.57
C ARG A 33 -3.50 12.20 -13.09
N GLY A 34 -3.43 12.93 -14.21
CA GLY A 34 -4.60 13.36 -14.96
C GLY A 34 -5.36 12.13 -15.43
N VAL A 35 -6.47 11.82 -14.78
CA VAL A 35 -7.46 10.89 -15.31
C VAL A 35 -8.12 11.61 -16.48
N ARG A 36 -7.85 11.14 -17.69
CA ARG A 36 -8.64 11.49 -18.87
C ARG A 36 -9.98 10.77 -18.70
N GLU A 37 -10.97 11.47 -18.16
CA GLU A 37 -12.36 11.01 -18.18
C GLU A 37 -12.82 10.94 -19.64
N ASN A 38 -12.82 9.74 -20.18
CA ASN A 38 -13.65 9.40 -21.34
C ASN A 38 -14.92 8.78 -20.74
N PRO A 39 -16.12 9.37 -20.92
CA PRO A 39 -17.37 8.88 -20.34
C PRO A 39 -17.92 7.70 -21.15
N SER A 40 -17.07 6.75 -21.49
CA SER A 40 -17.48 5.40 -21.86
C SER A 40 -17.37 4.60 -20.57
N THR A 41 -18.49 4.31 -19.92
CA THR A 41 -18.57 3.41 -18.76
C THR A 41 -17.60 2.24 -18.97
N PRO A 42 -16.47 2.18 -18.25
CA PRO A 42 -15.54 1.09 -18.42
C PRO A 42 -16.28 -0.16 -17.95
N GLU A 43 -16.50 -1.12 -18.84
CA GLU A 43 -16.97 -2.43 -18.39
C GLU A 43 -16.03 -2.91 -17.29
N PRO A 44 -16.58 -3.33 -16.14
CA PRO A 44 -15.74 -3.71 -15.02
C PRO A 44 -14.94 -4.96 -15.42
N SER A 45 -13.62 -4.83 -15.39
CA SER A 45 -12.74 -5.96 -15.69
C SER A 45 -12.92 -7.08 -14.67
N PHE A 46 -13.09 -8.32 -15.12
CA PHE A 46 -13.22 -9.47 -14.21
C PHE A 46 -11.87 -9.88 -13.64
N CYS A 47 -11.83 -10.23 -12.35
CA CYS A 47 -10.61 -10.73 -11.72
C CYS A 47 -10.22 -12.10 -12.29
N HIS A 48 -8.92 -12.30 -12.54
CA HIS A 48 -8.38 -13.62 -12.85
C HIS A 48 -8.39 -14.52 -11.60
N ARG A 49 -8.34 -15.85 -11.78
CA ARG A 49 -8.39 -16.81 -10.65
C ARG A 49 -7.26 -16.64 -9.63
N SER A 50 -6.12 -16.14 -10.06
CA SER A 50 -4.93 -15.89 -9.23
C SER A 50 -4.81 -14.43 -8.78
N THR A 51 -5.77 -13.57 -9.16
CA THR A 51 -5.77 -12.16 -8.82
C THR A 51 -6.70 -11.92 -7.64
N PRO A 52 -6.20 -11.37 -6.52
CA PRO A 52 -7.06 -11.02 -5.41
C PRO A 52 -8.04 -9.92 -5.82
N CYS A 53 -9.29 -10.08 -5.38
CA CYS A 53 -10.33 -9.09 -5.57
C CYS A 53 -10.25 -7.98 -4.50
N GLY A 54 -9.58 -8.23 -3.38
CA GLY A 54 -9.27 -7.20 -2.40
C GLY A 54 -8.46 -7.72 -1.21
N TRP A 55 -8.19 -6.82 -0.28
CA TRP A 55 -7.39 -7.06 0.91
C TRP A 55 -8.03 -6.41 2.12
N SER A 56 -8.09 -7.09 3.26
CA SER A 56 -8.43 -6.45 4.53
C SER A 56 -7.15 -6.27 5.33
N VAL A 57 -6.66 -5.04 5.42
CA VAL A 57 -5.45 -4.71 6.18
C VAL A 57 -5.81 -4.59 7.64
N TYR A 58 -5.01 -5.21 8.50
CA TYR A 58 -5.29 -5.31 9.92
C TYR A 58 -4.10 -4.91 10.78
N ALA A 59 -4.37 -4.52 12.03
CA ALA A 59 -3.33 -4.24 13.01
C ALA A 59 -2.53 -5.52 13.35
N PRO A 60 -1.18 -5.55 13.24
CA PRO A 60 -0.39 -6.80 13.25
C PRO A 60 -0.63 -7.75 14.43
N PHE A 61 -0.94 -7.21 15.62
CA PHE A 61 -1.11 -7.99 16.85
C PHE A 61 -2.56 -8.38 17.13
N THR A 62 -3.49 -7.43 17.03
CA THR A 62 -4.90 -7.65 17.37
C THR A 62 -5.70 -8.26 16.22
N ARG A 63 -5.21 -8.11 14.98
CA ARG A 63 -5.94 -8.44 13.74
C ARG A 63 -7.26 -7.70 13.58
N ASP A 64 -7.39 -6.55 14.26
CA ASP A 64 -8.50 -5.64 14.02
C ASP A 64 -8.36 -5.03 12.63
N ILE A 65 -9.42 -5.11 11.83
CA ILE A 65 -9.41 -4.59 10.46
C ILE A 65 -9.37 -3.07 10.52
N GLU A 66 -8.32 -2.48 9.96
CA GLU A 66 -8.17 -1.02 9.87
C GLU A 66 -8.89 -0.50 8.63
N TYR A 67 -8.69 -1.17 7.49
CA TYR A 67 -9.35 -0.79 6.24
C TYR A 67 -9.41 -1.94 5.23
N TYR A 68 -10.34 -1.81 4.29
CA TYR A 68 -10.45 -2.69 3.13
C TYR A 68 -9.91 -1.99 1.87
N MET A 69 -9.07 -2.71 1.13
CA MET A 69 -8.44 -2.23 -0.10
C MET A 69 -8.96 -3.07 -1.29
N PRO A 70 -9.95 -2.57 -2.04
CA PRO A 70 -10.45 -3.27 -3.23
C PRO A 70 -9.43 -3.22 -4.37
N ASN A 71 -9.43 -4.26 -5.20
CA ASN A 71 -8.73 -4.21 -6.48
C ASN A 71 -9.60 -3.56 -7.57
N THR A 72 -9.03 -3.25 -8.73
CA THR A 72 -9.75 -2.63 -9.86
C THR A 72 -10.67 -3.59 -10.62
N CYS A 73 -10.57 -4.89 -10.33
CA CYS A 73 -11.37 -5.92 -10.96
C CYS A 73 -12.53 -6.36 -10.05
N ILE A 74 -13.58 -6.93 -10.65
CA ILE A 74 -14.73 -7.49 -9.93
C ILE A 74 -14.83 -9.01 -10.10
N CYS A 75 -15.50 -9.66 -9.15
CA CYS A 75 -15.85 -11.07 -9.30
C CYS A 75 -16.97 -11.24 -10.34
N ARG A 76 -16.94 -12.35 -11.08
CA ARG A 76 -18.03 -12.73 -12.00
C ARG A 76 -19.29 -13.06 -11.22
N GLU A 77 -20.45 -12.97 -11.87
CA GLU A 77 -21.73 -13.42 -11.31
C GLU A 77 -21.64 -14.82 -10.69
N GLY A 78 -22.24 -14.99 -9.51
CA GLY A 78 -22.21 -16.23 -8.73
C GLY A 78 -20.94 -16.42 -7.87
N LEU A 79 -19.96 -15.52 -7.98
CA LEU A 79 -18.76 -15.51 -7.14
C LEU A 79 -18.76 -14.30 -6.20
N ASP A 80 -18.27 -14.52 -4.99
CA ASP A 80 -18.06 -13.49 -3.98
C ASP A 80 -16.58 -13.29 -3.69
N CYS A 81 -16.25 -12.06 -3.31
CA CYS A 81 -14.90 -11.69 -2.86
C CYS A 81 -14.70 -12.07 -1.39
N ILE A 82 -14.41 -13.35 -1.15
CA ILE A 82 -14.30 -13.91 0.20
C ILE A 82 -12.85 -13.98 0.66
N ARG A 83 -12.64 -13.88 1.98
CA ARG A 83 -11.33 -14.08 2.59
C ARG A 83 -10.86 -15.53 2.39
N THR A 84 -9.69 -15.73 1.80
CA THR A 84 -9.12 -17.06 1.53
C THR A 84 -7.78 -17.31 2.20
N GLU A 85 -6.97 -16.28 2.42
CA GLU A 85 -5.61 -16.43 2.94
C GLU A 85 -5.28 -15.30 3.91
N ASN A 86 -4.27 -15.54 4.75
CA ASN A 86 -3.71 -14.55 5.64
C ASN A 86 -2.23 -14.30 5.30
N ASP A 87 -1.92 -13.14 4.72
CA ASP A 87 -0.55 -12.71 4.47
C ASP A 87 -0.02 -11.96 5.69
N ILE A 88 0.65 -12.71 6.56
CA ILE A 88 1.20 -12.22 7.83
C ILE A 88 2.32 -11.20 7.58
N SER A 89 3.05 -11.31 6.46
CA SER A 89 4.19 -10.45 6.17
C SER A 89 3.81 -8.98 6.00
N ILE A 90 2.56 -8.74 5.56
CA ILE A 90 1.99 -7.41 5.37
C ILE A 90 0.80 -7.11 6.29
N SER A 91 0.51 -8.00 7.25
CA SER A 91 -0.64 -7.89 8.15
C SER A 91 -1.96 -7.67 7.40
N ALA A 92 -2.26 -8.54 6.43
CA ALA A 92 -3.49 -8.43 5.64
C ALA A 92 -4.14 -9.79 5.34
N PHE A 93 -5.46 -9.81 5.34
CA PHE A 93 -6.23 -10.90 4.79
C PHE A 93 -6.40 -10.72 3.28
N VAL A 94 -6.18 -11.80 2.53
CA VAL A 94 -6.32 -11.84 1.08
C VAL A 94 -7.73 -12.30 0.73
N HIS A 95 -8.40 -11.55 -0.15
CA HIS A 95 -9.73 -11.92 -0.65
C HIS A 95 -9.64 -12.36 -2.11
N MET A 96 -10.24 -13.51 -2.41
CA MET A 96 -10.28 -14.10 -3.75
C MET A 96 -11.72 -14.37 -4.15
N CYS A 97 -12.00 -14.32 -5.46
CA CYS A 97 -13.30 -14.69 -6.00
C CYS A 97 -13.55 -16.18 -5.85
N ARG A 98 -14.55 -16.57 -5.06
CA ARG A 98 -14.97 -17.97 -4.88
C ARG A 98 -16.49 -18.07 -4.91
N ALA A 99 -17.01 -19.25 -5.20
CA ALA A 99 -18.44 -19.49 -5.06
C ALA A 99 -18.84 -19.26 -3.60
N LYS A 100 -20.03 -18.68 -3.39
CA LYS A 100 -20.62 -18.64 -2.06
C LYS A 100 -20.66 -20.07 -1.52
N PRO A 101 -20.28 -20.31 -0.25
CA PRO A 101 -20.62 -21.57 0.38
C PRO A 101 -22.14 -21.65 0.36
N ASP A 102 -22.66 -22.50 -0.53
CA ASP A 102 -24.07 -22.80 -0.54
C ASP A 102 -24.37 -23.46 0.80
N PHE A 103 -25.25 -22.85 1.59
CA PHE A 103 -25.71 -23.45 2.85
C PHE A 103 -26.49 -24.76 2.61
N THR A 104 -26.69 -25.18 1.35
CA THR A 104 -27.08 -26.55 1.01
C THR A 104 -25.85 -27.48 1.07
N GLY A 105 -25.59 -27.99 2.28
CA GLY A 105 -24.44 -28.81 2.62
C GLY A 105 -24.17 -30.01 1.70
N LYS A 106 -23.26 -29.82 0.74
CA LYS A 106 -22.46 -30.90 0.15
C LYS A 106 -21.01 -30.44 0.00
N SER A 107 -20.20 -30.79 0.99
CA SER A 107 -18.76 -31.00 0.80
C SER A 107 -18.57 -32.15 -0.19
N PHE A 108 -17.69 -31.94 -1.16
CA PHE A 108 -17.12 -33.00 -1.99
C PHE A 108 -15.71 -33.31 -1.51
#